data_AF-A0A9P7FQQ6-F1
#
_entry.id   AF-A0A9P7FQQ6-F1
#
_cell.length_a   1.000
_cell.length_b   1.000
_cell.length_c   1.000
_cell.angle_alpha   90.00
_cell.angle_beta   90.00
_cell.angle_gamma   90.00
#
_symmetry.space_group_name_H-M   'P 1'
#
loop_
_entity.id
_entity.type
_entity.pdbx_description
1 polymer ?
#
loop_
_entity_poly.entity_id
_entity_poly.type
_entity_poly.pdbx_seq_one_letter_code
_entity_poly.pdbx_strand_id
1 'polypeptide(L)'
;MTPLDNARTALSKFWDSKIFPGGIHAVSFQPTPNRTNEDRYIVQEWNVISGSDPWIFLAVLDGHGGCETVDYVQNNLPTYLQSALHAKLTCSEKWSPDEISNILRVRLERFDRGIGNAVKTLIPKPEELEESAIQTLVEMDETGSQILRRANAGTTLAAVLIDGNKNHLWAIGLGDSSIDGKQTGERLLALHNTFTPSEYARVKLSHPSWEPNVIKDGRVLGVLGVTREDPATVLGSLLSEPIDHAFLASVFDHQVEPTSSVGSDGNRATEILVNILGGQDAERLMEVIDPRVHMEDEIRI
;
A
#
# COMPACT_ATOMS: atom_id res chain seq x y z
N MET A 1 -1.58 41.04 -2.88
CA MET A 1 -2.03 39.67 -2.53
C MET A 1 -1.85 39.52 -1.03
N THR A 2 -2.87 39.09 -0.29
CA THR A 2 -2.77 38.98 1.19
C THR A 2 -1.95 37.75 1.60
N PRO A 3 -1.42 37.69 2.84
CA PRO A 3 -0.78 36.46 3.35
C PRO A 3 -1.68 35.22 3.24
N LEU A 4 -3.00 35.39 3.40
CA LEU A 4 -3.98 34.31 3.25
C LEU A 4 -4.10 33.85 1.79
N ASP A 5 -4.08 34.76 0.82
CA ASP A 5 -4.11 34.41 -0.60
C ASP A 5 -2.84 33.68 -1.02
N ASN A 6 -1.68 34.08 -0.49
CA ASN A 6 -0.42 33.39 -0.72
C ASN A 6 -0.47 31.96 -0.13
N ALA A 7 -0.98 31.79 1.09
CA ALA A 7 -1.14 30.48 1.72
C ALA A 7 -2.11 29.58 0.94
N ARG A 8 -3.25 30.12 0.49
CA ARG A 8 -4.22 29.37 -0.35
C ARG A 8 -3.60 28.93 -1.68
N THR A 9 -2.86 29.82 -2.33
CA THR A 9 -2.17 29.53 -3.59
C THR A 9 -1.05 28.50 -3.42
N ALA A 10 -0.36 28.54 -2.28
CA ALA A 10 0.65 27.52 -1.96
C ALA A 10 -0.02 26.16 -1.68
N LEU A 11 -1.11 26.15 -0.92
CA LEU A 11 -1.83 24.93 -0.53
C LEU A 11 -2.63 24.30 -1.67
N SER A 12 -3.09 25.08 -2.66
CA SER A 12 -3.86 24.57 -3.80
C SER A 12 -3.11 23.57 -4.67
N LYS A 13 -1.80 23.41 -4.46
CA LYS A 13 -0.98 22.39 -5.11
C LYS A 13 -1.01 21.03 -4.39
N PHE A 14 -1.51 20.99 -3.16
CA PHE A 14 -1.43 19.82 -2.26
C PHE A 14 -2.77 19.19 -1.97
N TRP A 15 -3.86 19.74 -2.49
CA TRP A 15 -5.19 19.14 -2.36
C TRP A 15 -5.88 18.99 -3.70
N ASP A 16 -6.72 17.97 -3.78
CA ASP A 16 -7.75 17.80 -4.81
C ASP A 16 -9.11 17.73 -4.13
N SER A 17 -10.15 18.28 -4.75
CA SER A 17 -11.51 18.10 -4.25
C SER A 17 -12.52 17.98 -5.37
N LYS A 18 -13.55 17.20 -5.10
CA LYS A 18 -14.64 16.97 -6.04
C LYS A 18 -15.95 16.78 -5.29
N ILE A 19 -17.03 17.30 -5.87
CA ILE A 19 -18.39 17.04 -5.41
C ILE A 19 -19.01 16.02 -6.35
N PHE A 20 -19.51 14.94 -5.79
CA PHE A 20 -20.19 13.85 -6.48
C PHE A 20 -21.72 13.96 -6.30
N PRO A 21 -22.51 13.25 -7.12
CA PRO A 21 -23.95 13.13 -6.91
C PRO A 21 -24.31 12.74 -5.46
N GLY A 22 -25.49 13.16 -5.01
CA GLY A 22 -25.91 12.96 -3.62
C GLY A 22 -25.25 13.90 -2.60
N GLY A 23 -24.48 14.89 -3.05
CA GLY A 23 -23.84 15.87 -2.16
C GLY A 23 -22.63 15.31 -1.43
N ILE A 24 -21.94 14.32 -2.02
CA ILE A 24 -20.75 13.70 -1.44
C ILE A 24 -19.55 14.58 -1.80
N HIS A 25 -18.91 15.15 -0.78
CA HIS A 25 -17.72 15.97 -0.95
C HIS A 25 -16.49 15.10 -0.67
N ALA A 26 -15.62 14.97 -1.65
CA ALA A 26 -14.34 14.27 -1.51
C ALA A 26 -13.20 15.29 -1.55
N VAL A 27 -12.23 15.12 -0.65
CA VAL A 27 -11.02 15.92 -0.59
C VAL A 27 -9.85 14.96 -0.32
N SER A 28 -8.77 15.11 -1.07
CA SER A 28 -7.46 14.57 -0.72
C SER A 28 -6.54 15.74 -0.38
N PHE A 29 -5.73 15.65 0.68
CA PHE A 29 -4.84 16.73 1.08
C PHE A 29 -3.62 16.21 1.82
N GLN A 30 -2.44 16.39 1.22
CA GLN A 30 -1.17 16.03 1.82
C GLN A 30 -0.19 17.21 1.71
N PRO A 31 -0.06 18.06 2.75
CA PRO A 31 0.75 19.28 2.70
C PRO A 31 2.25 19.01 2.82
N THR A 32 2.80 18.20 1.92
CA THR A 32 4.21 17.84 1.85
C THR A 32 4.82 18.41 0.56
N PRO A 33 5.42 19.62 0.59
CA PRO A 33 5.81 20.36 -0.62
C PRO A 33 6.75 19.63 -1.58
N ASN A 34 7.55 18.71 -1.04
CA ASN A 34 8.57 17.97 -1.78
C ASN A 34 8.13 16.54 -2.12
N ARG A 35 6.85 16.21 -1.95
CA ARG A 35 6.31 14.88 -2.26
C ARG A 35 5.03 15.02 -3.05
N THR A 36 4.85 14.12 -4.01
CA THR A 36 3.56 13.88 -4.62
C THR A 36 2.58 13.44 -3.55
N ASN A 37 1.34 13.91 -3.64
CA ASN A 37 0.27 13.44 -2.77
C ASN A 37 0.00 11.96 -3.08
N GLU A 38 0.12 11.10 -2.07
CA GLU A 38 -0.08 9.65 -2.14
C GLU A 38 -1.48 9.25 -1.65
N ASP A 39 -2.27 10.18 -1.10
CA ASP A 39 -3.66 9.92 -0.73
C ASP A 39 -4.56 9.82 -1.96
N ARG A 40 -5.50 8.89 -1.93
CA ARG A 40 -6.59 8.76 -2.91
C ARG A 40 -7.93 8.59 -2.23
N TYR A 41 -8.98 8.85 -3.00
CA TYR A 41 -10.34 8.53 -2.62
C TYR A 41 -11.07 7.82 -3.77
N ILE A 42 -12.10 7.06 -3.41
CA ILE A 42 -13.01 6.41 -4.34
C ILE A 42 -14.42 6.85 -3.97
N VAL A 43 -15.19 7.29 -4.96
CA VAL A 43 -16.62 7.55 -4.83
C VAL A 43 -17.30 6.98 -6.07
N GLN A 44 -18.08 5.90 -5.89
CA GLN A 44 -18.77 5.22 -6.97
C GLN A 44 -20.21 4.86 -6.60
N GLU A 45 -21.08 4.94 -7.60
CA GLU A 45 -22.44 4.37 -7.57
C GLU A 45 -22.45 3.10 -8.43
N TRP A 46 -22.91 2.00 -7.85
CA TRP A 46 -22.92 0.68 -8.45
C TRP A 46 -24.33 0.29 -8.88
N ASN A 47 -24.74 0.80 -10.04
CA ASN A 47 -26.05 0.53 -10.65
C ASN A 47 -26.28 -0.93 -11.03
N VAL A 48 -25.19 -1.69 -11.22
CA VAL A 48 -25.24 -3.04 -11.81
C VAL A 48 -25.57 -4.12 -10.75
N ILE A 49 -25.47 -3.81 -9.46
CA ILE A 49 -25.54 -4.81 -8.37
C ILE A 49 -26.99 -5.23 -8.06
N SER A 50 -27.96 -4.34 -8.20
CA SER A 50 -29.38 -4.63 -7.97
C SER A 50 -30.25 -3.94 -9.02
N GLY A 51 -31.36 -4.55 -9.44
CA GLY A 51 -32.35 -3.93 -10.33
C GLY A 51 -33.15 -2.77 -9.69
N SER A 52 -32.60 -2.14 -8.66
CA SER A 52 -33.18 -1.07 -7.82
C SER A 52 -32.19 0.10 -7.70
N ASP A 53 -32.33 0.94 -6.67
CA ASP A 53 -31.41 2.03 -6.36
C ASP A 53 -29.93 1.58 -6.33
N PRO A 54 -28.98 2.45 -6.76
CA PRO A 54 -27.57 2.10 -6.80
C PRO A 54 -26.99 1.90 -5.41
N TRP A 55 -26.11 0.90 -5.30
CA TRP A 55 -25.25 0.78 -4.13
C TRP A 55 -24.17 1.86 -4.16
N ILE A 56 -23.72 2.33 -3.01
CA ILE A 56 -22.71 3.40 -2.93
C ILE A 56 -21.44 2.80 -2.32
N PHE A 57 -20.31 2.96 -3.03
CA PHE A 57 -18.98 2.59 -2.54
C PHE A 57 -18.12 3.82 -2.37
N LEU A 58 -17.66 4.03 -1.13
CA LEU A 58 -16.78 5.13 -0.73
C LEU A 58 -15.50 4.55 -0.17
N ALA A 59 -14.35 5.12 -0.49
CA ALA A 59 -13.10 4.77 0.16
C ALA A 59 -12.17 5.96 0.28
N VAL A 60 -11.35 5.95 1.33
CA VAL A 60 -10.12 6.74 1.45
C VAL A 60 -8.94 5.79 1.56
N LEU A 61 -7.85 6.17 0.92
CA LEU A 61 -6.62 5.40 0.81
C LEU A 61 -5.47 6.33 1.17
N ASP A 62 -4.71 5.99 2.20
CA ASP A 62 -3.45 6.66 2.55
C ASP A 62 -2.32 5.85 1.91
N GLY A 63 -1.69 6.39 0.86
CA GLY A 63 -0.61 5.74 0.14
C GLY A 63 0.76 6.07 0.74
N HIS A 64 1.71 5.15 0.65
CA HIS A 64 3.09 5.41 1.09
C HIS A 64 4.10 4.60 0.27
N GLY A 65 5.31 5.18 0.13
CA GLY A 65 6.42 4.53 -0.56
C GLY A 65 6.27 4.52 -2.08
N GLY A 66 5.40 5.38 -2.63
CA GLY A 66 5.04 5.43 -4.05
C GLY A 66 3.52 5.58 -4.25
N CYS A 67 3.13 6.00 -5.45
CA CYS A 67 1.73 6.13 -5.86
C CYS A 67 1.18 4.83 -6.48
N GLU A 68 2.02 3.85 -6.79
CA GLU A 68 1.70 2.73 -7.66
C GLU A 68 0.66 1.79 -7.04
N THR A 69 0.77 1.50 -5.75
CA THR A 69 -0.17 0.63 -5.03
C THR A 69 -1.51 1.33 -4.84
N VAL A 70 -1.49 2.58 -4.40
CA VAL A 70 -2.71 3.35 -4.17
C VAL A 70 -3.47 3.60 -5.47
N ASP A 71 -2.78 3.92 -6.57
CA ASP A 71 -3.37 4.08 -7.90
C ASP A 71 -3.92 2.76 -8.42
N TYR A 72 -3.22 1.64 -8.20
CA TYR A 72 -3.71 0.32 -8.57
C TYR A 72 -4.99 -0.03 -7.81
N VAL A 73 -5.02 0.19 -6.49
CA VAL A 73 -6.20 -0.03 -5.64
C VAL A 73 -7.36 0.86 -6.10
N GLN A 74 -7.13 2.17 -6.27
CA GLN A 74 -8.15 3.12 -6.70
C GLN A 74 -8.80 2.71 -8.03
N ASN A 75 -8.00 2.26 -8.99
CA ASN A 75 -8.47 1.95 -10.34
C ASN A 75 -9.07 0.55 -10.49
N ASN A 76 -8.65 -0.42 -9.68
CA ASN A 76 -9.00 -1.84 -9.91
C ASN A 76 -9.91 -2.44 -8.82
N LEU A 77 -9.76 -2.02 -7.56
CA LEU A 77 -10.52 -2.60 -6.45
C LEU A 77 -12.03 -2.46 -6.61
N PRO A 78 -12.59 -1.29 -7.01
CA PRO A 78 -14.04 -1.13 -7.09
C PRO A 78 -14.69 -2.09 -8.07
N THR A 79 -14.17 -2.16 -9.30
CA THR A 79 -14.66 -3.08 -10.34
C THR A 79 -14.51 -4.53 -9.92
N TYR A 80 -13.41 -4.87 -9.23
CA TYR A 80 -13.16 -6.22 -8.72
C TYR A 80 -14.21 -6.66 -7.69
N LEU A 81 -14.52 -5.78 -6.72
CA LEU A 81 -15.54 -6.04 -5.70
C LEU A 81 -16.96 -6.04 -6.30
N GLN A 82 -17.26 -5.05 -7.15
CA GLN A 82 -18.56 -4.91 -7.80
C GLN A 82 -18.92 -6.15 -8.62
N SER A 83 -17.97 -6.68 -9.39
CA SER A 83 -18.18 -7.89 -10.20
C SER A 83 -18.50 -9.11 -9.35
N ALA A 84 -17.81 -9.28 -8.21
CA ALA A 84 -18.04 -10.39 -7.30
C ALA A 84 -19.41 -10.31 -6.62
N LEU A 85 -19.83 -9.11 -6.22
CA LEU A 85 -21.14 -8.87 -5.62
C LEU A 85 -22.26 -9.07 -6.66
N HIS A 86 -22.10 -8.51 -7.86
CA HIS A 86 -23.04 -8.70 -8.95
C HIS A 86 -23.26 -10.18 -9.28
N ALA A 87 -22.18 -10.97 -9.40
CA ALA A 87 -22.28 -12.40 -9.62
C ALA A 87 -23.03 -13.14 -8.50
N LYS A 88 -22.84 -12.77 -7.23
CA LYS A 88 -23.59 -13.37 -6.12
C LYS A 88 -25.07 -13.03 -6.19
N LEU A 89 -25.39 -11.75 -6.39
CA LEU A 89 -26.77 -11.25 -6.30
C LEU A 89 -27.62 -11.63 -7.52
N THR A 90 -26.99 -11.86 -8.68
CA THR A 90 -27.70 -12.39 -9.85
C THR A 90 -28.01 -13.88 -9.72
N CYS A 91 -27.21 -14.65 -8.98
CA CYS A 91 -27.44 -16.08 -8.76
C CYS A 91 -28.40 -16.38 -7.59
N SER A 92 -28.76 -15.39 -6.76
CA SER A 92 -29.61 -15.60 -5.58
C SER A 92 -30.52 -14.41 -5.33
N GLU A 93 -31.84 -14.64 -5.29
CA GLU A 93 -32.83 -13.62 -4.94
C GLU A 93 -32.73 -13.15 -3.48
N LYS A 94 -32.10 -13.96 -2.63
CA LYS A 94 -31.92 -13.67 -1.20
C LYS A 94 -30.44 -13.62 -0.86
N TRP A 95 -30.07 -12.66 -0.04
CA TRP A 95 -28.74 -12.52 0.53
C TRP A 95 -28.87 -12.02 1.97
N SER A 96 -27.86 -12.33 2.77
CA SER A 96 -27.71 -11.85 4.14
C SER A 96 -26.51 -10.89 4.24
N PRO A 97 -26.51 -9.96 5.21
CA PRO A 97 -25.37 -9.07 5.43
C PRO A 97 -24.05 -9.82 5.70
N ASP A 98 -24.11 -11.00 6.31
CA ASP A 98 -22.95 -11.86 6.56
C ASP A 98 -22.36 -12.43 5.27
N GLU A 99 -23.20 -12.80 4.30
CA GLU A 99 -22.72 -13.26 2.99
C GLU A 99 -21.99 -12.15 2.24
N ILE A 100 -22.51 -10.92 2.28
CA ILE A 100 -21.84 -9.74 1.69
C ILE A 100 -20.50 -9.49 2.37
N SER A 101 -20.48 -9.51 3.70
CA SER A 101 -19.24 -9.36 4.49
C SER A 101 -18.20 -10.42 4.12
N ASN A 102 -18.62 -11.68 3.98
CA ASN A 102 -17.72 -12.76 3.59
C ASN A 102 -17.19 -12.60 2.15
N ILE A 103 -18.01 -12.15 1.21
CA ILE A 103 -17.57 -11.86 -0.16
C ILE A 103 -16.52 -10.74 -0.15
N LEU A 104 -16.80 -9.62 0.53
CA LEU A 104 -15.87 -8.50 0.63
C LEU A 104 -14.52 -8.96 1.19
N ARG A 105 -14.53 -9.69 2.31
CA ARG A 105 -13.32 -10.24 2.94
C ARG A 105 -12.52 -11.13 1.99
N VAL A 106 -13.14 -12.17 1.44
CA VAL A 106 -12.45 -13.13 0.55
C VAL A 106 -11.91 -12.46 -0.69
N ARG A 107 -12.64 -11.47 -1.24
CA ARG A 107 -12.21 -10.73 -2.43
C ARG A 107 -11.07 -9.76 -2.14
N LEU A 108 -11.10 -9.04 -1.02
CA LEU A 108 -9.99 -8.19 -0.60
C LEU A 108 -8.71 -9.02 -0.38
N GLU A 109 -8.79 -10.12 0.37
CA GLU A 109 -7.63 -11.01 0.56
C GLU A 109 -7.09 -11.56 -0.76
N ARG A 110 -7.96 -11.85 -1.73
CA ARG A 110 -7.53 -12.34 -3.05
C ARG A 110 -6.96 -11.24 -3.93
N PHE A 111 -7.49 -10.03 -3.85
CA PHE A 111 -6.98 -8.86 -4.56
C PHE A 111 -5.56 -8.54 -4.09
N ASP A 112 -5.38 -8.49 -2.77
CA ASP A 112 -4.09 -8.26 -2.11
C ASP A 112 -3.05 -9.33 -2.47
N ARG A 113 -3.38 -10.62 -2.29
CA ARG A 113 -2.51 -11.72 -2.75
C ARG A 113 -2.16 -11.64 -4.24
N GLY A 114 -3.01 -11.01 -5.06
CA GLY A 114 -2.75 -10.78 -6.48
C GLY A 114 -1.52 -9.88 -6.72
N ILE A 115 -1.29 -8.90 -5.86
CA ILE A 115 -0.11 -8.01 -5.93
C ILE A 115 1.16 -8.83 -5.72
N GLY A 116 1.22 -9.61 -4.65
CA GLY A 116 2.37 -10.48 -4.35
C GLY A 116 2.57 -11.61 -5.36
N ASN A 117 1.49 -12.23 -5.84
CA ASN A 117 1.57 -13.28 -6.85
C ASN A 117 2.09 -12.75 -8.20
N ALA A 118 1.85 -11.48 -8.53
CA ALA A 118 2.42 -10.88 -9.73
C ALA A 118 3.95 -10.83 -9.64
N VAL A 119 4.51 -10.47 -8.48
CA VAL A 119 5.98 -10.51 -8.25
C VAL A 119 6.50 -11.93 -8.35
N LYS A 120 5.84 -12.90 -7.69
CA LYS A 120 6.25 -14.32 -7.76
C LYS A 120 6.17 -14.90 -9.18
N THR A 121 5.27 -14.38 -10.01
CA THR A 121 5.17 -14.79 -11.42
C THR A 121 6.26 -14.16 -12.26
N LEU A 122 6.58 -12.88 -11.99
CA LEU A 122 7.67 -12.16 -12.65
C LEU A 122 9.03 -12.74 -12.30
N ILE A 123 9.22 -13.10 -11.02
CA ILE A 123 10.45 -13.62 -10.44
C ILE A 123 10.13 -14.93 -9.70
N PRO A 124 10.03 -16.06 -10.42
CA PRO A 124 9.69 -17.35 -9.82
C PRO A 124 10.83 -17.94 -8.99
N LYS A 125 12.07 -17.52 -9.26
CA LYS A 125 13.30 -18.00 -8.61
C LYS A 125 14.25 -16.83 -8.37
N PRO A 126 13.98 -16.01 -7.34
CA PRO A 126 14.80 -14.84 -7.03
C PRO A 126 16.27 -15.17 -6.79
N GLU A 127 16.55 -16.37 -6.28
CA GLU A 127 17.91 -16.87 -6.01
C GLU A 127 18.74 -17.17 -7.25
N GLU A 128 18.10 -17.34 -8.43
CA GLU A 128 18.78 -17.59 -9.71
C GLU A 128 18.93 -16.30 -10.55
N LEU A 129 18.53 -15.14 -10.02
CA LEU A 129 18.62 -13.86 -10.75
C LEU A 129 20.02 -13.25 -10.64
N GLU A 130 20.65 -13.08 -11.80
CA GLU A 130 21.86 -12.26 -11.96
C GLU A 130 21.51 -10.76 -11.84
N GLU A 131 22.46 -9.96 -11.32
CA GLU A 131 22.27 -8.51 -11.11
C GLU A 131 21.84 -7.78 -12.40
N SER A 132 22.42 -8.14 -13.54
CA SER A 132 22.07 -7.57 -14.85
C SER A 132 20.62 -7.83 -15.27
N ALA A 133 20.05 -8.97 -14.88
CA ALA A 133 18.66 -9.31 -15.13
C ALA A 133 17.71 -8.51 -14.23
N ILE A 134 18.10 -8.27 -12.97
CA ILE A 134 17.37 -7.41 -12.03
C ILE A 134 17.33 -5.98 -12.59
N GLN A 135 18.46 -5.46 -13.04
CA GLN A 135 18.51 -4.10 -13.59
C GLN A 135 17.63 -3.96 -14.83
N THR A 136 17.64 -4.96 -15.73
CA THR A 136 16.75 -4.99 -16.88
C THR A 136 15.27 -4.97 -16.47
N LEU A 137 14.89 -5.73 -15.43
CA LEU A 137 13.52 -5.79 -14.91
C LEU A 137 13.08 -4.47 -14.26
N VAL A 138 13.99 -3.75 -13.60
CA VAL A 138 13.70 -2.50 -12.90
C VAL A 138 13.67 -1.31 -13.87
N GLU A 139 14.60 -1.27 -14.83
CA GLU A 139 14.86 -0.06 -15.63
C GLU A 139 14.31 -0.15 -17.06
N MET A 140 14.26 -1.33 -17.67
CA MET A 140 13.97 -1.47 -19.11
C MET A 140 12.61 -2.10 -19.41
N ASP A 141 12.07 -2.93 -18.51
CA ASP A 141 10.74 -3.53 -18.65
C ASP A 141 9.68 -2.68 -17.95
N GLU A 142 8.90 -1.91 -18.71
CA GLU A 142 7.82 -1.08 -18.18
C GLU A 142 6.80 -1.89 -17.36
N THR A 143 6.53 -3.13 -17.78
CA THR A 143 5.56 -4.01 -17.10
C THR A 143 6.14 -4.58 -15.81
N GLY A 144 7.35 -5.15 -15.86
CA GLY A 144 8.05 -5.68 -14.70
C GLY A 144 8.31 -4.61 -13.64
N SER A 145 8.81 -3.45 -14.08
CA SER A 145 9.07 -2.29 -13.24
C SER A 145 7.81 -1.78 -12.53
N GLN A 146 6.66 -1.74 -13.22
CA GLN A 146 5.38 -1.39 -12.59
C GLN A 146 4.92 -2.42 -11.55
N ILE A 147 5.09 -3.72 -11.82
CA ILE A 147 4.76 -4.79 -10.86
C ILE A 147 5.61 -4.66 -9.59
N LEU A 148 6.91 -4.41 -9.74
CA LEU A 148 7.84 -4.25 -8.63
C LEU A 148 7.55 -2.99 -7.82
N ARG A 149 7.36 -1.84 -8.47
CA ARG A 149 6.99 -0.58 -7.78
C ARG A 149 5.67 -0.71 -7.01
N ARG A 150 4.66 -1.36 -7.60
CA ARG A 150 3.38 -1.67 -6.92
C ARG A 150 3.54 -2.63 -5.74
N ALA A 151 4.53 -3.52 -5.75
CA ALA A 151 4.77 -4.39 -4.61
C ALA A 151 5.65 -3.74 -3.53
N ASN A 152 6.41 -2.70 -3.90
CA ASN A 152 7.29 -1.97 -2.99
C ASN A 152 6.55 -0.85 -2.23
N ALA A 153 5.55 -0.23 -2.86
CA ALA A 153 4.67 0.75 -2.22
C ALA A 153 3.51 0.05 -1.48
N GLY A 154 2.83 0.79 -0.59
CA GLY A 154 1.66 0.31 0.12
C GLY A 154 0.55 1.36 0.20
N THR A 155 -0.61 0.92 0.69
CA THR A 155 -1.71 1.83 1.01
C THR A 155 -2.63 1.27 2.08
N THR A 156 -3.22 2.15 2.90
CA THR A 156 -4.32 1.82 3.79
C THR A 156 -5.66 1.76 3.03
N LEU A 157 -6.69 1.22 3.67
CA LEU A 157 -8.05 1.22 3.13
C LEU A 157 -9.05 1.46 4.26
N ALA A 158 -9.75 2.59 4.22
CA ALA A 158 -10.99 2.76 4.95
C ALA A 158 -12.13 2.98 3.96
N ALA A 159 -13.03 2.01 3.87
CA ALA A 159 -14.10 2.01 2.89
C ALA A 159 -15.47 1.71 3.50
N VAL A 160 -16.51 2.24 2.85
CA VAL A 160 -17.91 2.00 3.16
C VAL A 160 -18.60 1.50 1.91
N LEU A 161 -19.36 0.41 2.05
CA LEU A 161 -20.36 -0.01 1.09
C LEU A 161 -21.75 0.20 1.70
N ILE A 162 -22.65 0.83 0.94
CA ILE A 162 -24.04 1.07 1.33
C ILE A 162 -24.93 0.39 0.29
N ASP A 163 -25.89 -0.43 0.73
CA ASP A 163 -26.84 -1.05 -0.20
C ASP A 163 -27.83 -0.04 -0.78
N GLY A 164 -28.43 -0.38 -1.93
CA GLY A 164 -29.30 0.54 -2.66
C GLY A 164 -30.50 1.04 -1.85
N ASN A 165 -31.08 0.17 -1.02
CA ASN A 165 -32.20 0.53 -0.14
C ASN A 165 -31.74 1.25 1.15
N LYS A 166 -30.42 1.38 1.37
CA LYS A 166 -29.77 2.02 2.53
C LYS A 166 -30.14 1.39 3.88
N ASN A 167 -30.46 0.10 3.88
CA ASN A 167 -30.75 -0.65 5.09
C ASN A 167 -29.48 -1.23 5.73
N HIS A 168 -28.40 -1.37 4.95
CA HIS A 168 -27.14 -1.94 5.42
C HIS A 168 -25.94 -1.09 5.01
N LEU A 169 -24.97 -1.05 5.93
CA LEU A 169 -23.69 -0.40 5.75
C LEU A 169 -22.59 -1.38 6.17
N TRP A 170 -21.63 -1.61 5.29
CA TRP A 170 -20.42 -2.37 5.59
C TRP A 170 -19.22 -1.43 5.66
N ALA A 171 -18.56 -1.40 6.82
CA ALA A 171 -17.30 -0.71 7.00
C ALA A 171 -16.13 -1.69 6.82
N ILE A 172 -15.14 -1.29 6.03
CA ILE A 172 -13.95 -2.07 5.69
C ILE A 172 -12.74 -1.27 6.13
N GLY A 173 -11.85 -1.89 6.92
CA GLY A 173 -10.65 -1.23 7.44
C GLY A 173 -9.39 -2.09 7.29
N LEU A 174 -8.34 -1.51 6.70
CA LEU A 174 -6.96 -1.99 6.65
C LEU A 174 -6.05 -0.79 6.91
N GLY A 175 -5.06 -0.92 7.79
CA GLY A 175 -4.28 0.22 8.27
C GLY A 175 -5.01 1.08 9.32
N ASP A 176 -4.65 2.36 9.39
CA ASP A 176 -5.06 3.31 10.44
C ASP A 176 -5.93 4.47 9.94
N SER A 177 -6.38 4.43 8.70
CA SER A 177 -7.48 5.27 8.22
C SER A 177 -8.79 4.98 8.97
N SER A 178 -9.64 5.99 9.15
CA SER A 178 -10.87 5.89 9.95
C SER A 178 -12.13 6.30 9.20
N ILE A 179 -13.27 5.82 9.72
CA ILE A 179 -14.62 6.22 9.31
C ILE A 179 -15.35 6.67 10.57
N ASP A 180 -15.82 7.92 10.57
CA ASP A 180 -16.45 8.52 11.76
C ASP A 180 -17.93 8.90 11.48
N GLY A 181 -18.80 8.59 12.44
CA GLY A 181 -20.23 8.89 12.38
C GLY A 181 -20.59 10.32 12.82
N LYS A 182 -21.52 10.95 12.10
CA LYS A 182 -21.84 12.40 12.15
C LYS A 182 -22.36 12.96 13.48
N GLN A 183 -22.83 12.13 14.43
CA GLN A 183 -23.51 12.61 15.64
C GLN A 183 -22.76 12.34 16.96
N THR A 184 -21.92 11.31 17.02
CA THR A 184 -21.20 10.94 18.25
C THR A 184 -19.68 11.01 18.08
N GLY A 185 -19.17 11.18 16.85
CA GLY A 185 -17.74 10.99 16.57
C GLY A 185 -17.28 9.55 16.81
N GLU A 186 -18.22 8.60 16.83
CA GLU A 186 -17.90 7.19 17.01
C GLU A 186 -17.22 6.67 15.75
N ARG A 187 -16.04 6.11 15.95
CA ARG A 187 -15.24 5.47 14.91
C ARG A 187 -15.80 4.09 14.63
N LEU A 188 -16.08 3.80 13.36
CA LEU A 188 -16.64 2.52 12.92
C LEU A 188 -15.58 1.43 12.71
N LEU A 189 -14.30 1.79 12.67
CA LEU A 189 -13.17 0.88 12.43
C LEU A 189 -12.22 0.85 13.63
N ALA A 190 -11.72 -0.34 13.97
CA ALA A 190 -10.53 -0.46 14.80
C ALA A 190 -9.31 0.02 14.00
N LEU A 191 -8.39 0.74 14.66
CA LEU A 191 -7.14 1.14 14.04
C LEU A 191 -6.18 -0.05 13.98
N HIS A 192 -5.49 -0.22 12.85
CA HIS A 192 -4.44 -1.22 12.71
C HIS A 192 -3.06 -0.58 12.82
N ASN A 193 -2.68 -0.22 14.05
CA ASN A 193 -1.36 0.31 14.38
C ASN A 193 -0.86 -0.26 15.72
N THR A 194 0.41 0.00 16.02
CA THR A 194 1.09 -0.52 17.22
C THR A 194 0.55 0.05 18.53
N PHE A 195 -0.18 1.16 18.48
CA PHE A 195 -0.83 1.78 19.64
C PHE A 195 -2.16 1.11 19.99
N THR A 196 -2.69 0.27 19.10
CA THR A 196 -3.88 -0.53 19.35
C THR A 196 -3.48 -1.82 20.07
N PRO A 197 -3.87 -2.04 21.35
CA PRO A 197 -3.33 -3.14 22.16
C PRO A 197 -3.54 -4.53 21.56
N SER A 198 -4.69 -4.78 20.93
CA SER A 198 -4.97 -6.05 20.26
C SER A 198 -4.05 -6.30 19.06
N GLU A 199 -3.69 -5.25 18.33
CA GLU A 199 -2.80 -5.33 17.18
C GLU A 199 -1.35 -5.48 17.59
N TYR A 200 -0.91 -4.74 18.61
CA TYR A 200 0.39 -4.96 19.24
C TYR A 200 0.55 -6.41 19.68
N ALA A 201 -0.44 -6.95 20.40
CA ALA A 201 -0.42 -8.33 20.86
C ALA A 201 -0.43 -9.32 19.69
N ARG A 202 -1.28 -9.12 18.68
CA ARG A 202 -1.33 -9.96 17.48
C ARG A 202 0.03 -10.02 16.79
N VAL A 203 0.67 -8.87 16.57
CA VAL A 203 1.98 -8.81 15.92
C VAL A 203 3.02 -9.50 16.79
N LYS A 204 3.12 -9.17 18.09
CA LYS A 204 4.11 -9.81 18.98
C LYS A 204 3.95 -11.33 19.12
N LEU A 205 2.71 -11.83 19.12
CA LEU A 205 2.43 -13.27 19.27
C LEU A 205 2.55 -14.05 17.96
N SER A 206 2.57 -13.36 16.81
CA SER A 206 2.82 -13.99 15.50
C SER A 206 4.29 -14.33 15.27
N HIS A 207 5.18 -13.81 16.11
CA HIS A 207 6.63 -13.97 15.99
C HIS A 207 7.21 -14.77 17.17
N PRO A 208 8.29 -15.55 16.97
CA PRO A 208 9.00 -16.20 18.05
C PRO A 208 9.52 -15.20 19.09
N SER A 209 9.50 -15.58 20.36
CA SER A 209 9.92 -14.69 21.47
C SER A 209 11.37 -14.18 21.39
N TRP A 210 12.22 -14.86 20.64
CA TRP A 210 13.63 -14.49 20.45
C TRP A 210 13.85 -13.51 19.30
N GLU A 211 12.84 -13.25 18.47
CA GLU A 211 12.95 -12.30 17.37
C GLU A 211 12.98 -10.87 17.91
N PRO A 212 14.13 -10.18 17.86
CA PRO A 212 14.23 -8.85 18.41
C PRO A 212 13.53 -7.84 17.49
N ASN A 213 13.13 -6.70 18.04
CA ASN A 213 12.72 -5.52 17.25
C ASN A 213 11.48 -5.69 16.33
N VAL A 214 10.68 -6.75 16.47
CA VAL A 214 9.39 -6.91 15.74
C VAL A 214 8.51 -5.66 15.84
N ILE A 215 8.48 -5.04 17.02
CA ILE A 215 7.96 -3.69 17.22
C ILE A 215 9.06 -2.90 17.93
N LYS A 216 9.47 -1.79 17.31
CA LYS A 216 10.51 -0.89 17.76
C LYS A 216 10.04 0.55 17.59
N ASP A 217 10.18 1.38 18.63
CA ASP A 217 9.76 2.78 18.64
C ASP A 217 8.30 3.00 18.20
N GLY A 218 7.42 2.07 18.57
CA GLY A 218 6.00 2.12 18.18
C GLY A 218 5.78 1.85 16.69
N ARG A 219 6.70 1.19 15.99
CA ARG A 219 6.59 0.84 14.57
C ARG A 219 6.93 -0.62 14.34
N VAL A 220 6.27 -1.26 13.38
CA VAL A 220 6.62 -2.61 12.93
C VAL A 220 8.00 -2.56 12.27
N LEU A 221 8.94 -3.35 12.79
CA LEU A 221 10.35 -3.36 12.42
C LEU A 221 11.03 -1.96 12.48
N GLY A 222 10.49 -1.02 13.27
CA GLY A 222 11.00 0.35 13.35
C GLY A 222 10.59 1.27 12.18
N VAL A 223 9.89 0.75 11.17
CA VAL A 223 9.60 1.48 9.93
C VAL A 223 8.11 1.84 9.83
N LEU A 224 7.23 0.83 9.86
CA LEU A 224 5.82 1.02 9.55
C LEU A 224 5.01 1.41 10.78
N GLY A 225 4.22 2.48 10.68
CA GLY A 225 3.34 2.96 11.77
C GLY A 225 2.10 2.10 11.96
N VAL A 226 1.71 1.38 10.92
CA VAL A 226 0.58 0.45 10.88
C VAL A 226 1.00 -1.00 11.10
N THR A 227 0.05 -1.85 11.44
CA THR A 227 0.25 -3.29 11.69
C THR A 227 -0.40 -4.19 10.65
N ARG A 228 -1.21 -3.60 9.76
CA ARG A 228 -1.89 -4.29 8.65
C ARG A 228 -1.75 -3.46 7.39
N GLU A 229 -0.56 -3.52 6.82
CA GLU A 229 -0.24 -3.19 5.44
C GLU A 229 0.61 -4.34 4.94
N ASP A 230 0.28 -4.86 3.77
CA ASP A 230 0.94 -6.08 3.27
C ASP A 230 1.73 -5.95 1.95
N PRO A 231 2.61 -4.95 1.77
CA PRO A 231 3.77 -5.12 0.89
C PRO A 231 4.84 -6.05 1.52
N ALA A 232 4.86 -6.13 2.86
CA ALA A 232 5.90 -6.81 3.63
C ALA A 232 5.82 -8.34 3.62
N THR A 233 4.67 -8.98 3.38
CA THR A 233 4.61 -10.45 3.21
C THR A 233 5.25 -10.89 1.90
N VAL A 234 5.32 -10.04 0.87
CA VAL A 234 6.02 -10.37 -0.38
C VAL A 234 7.53 -10.40 -0.16
N LEU A 235 8.10 -9.36 0.46
CA LEU A 235 9.52 -9.30 0.82
C LEU A 235 9.89 -10.28 1.94
N GLY A 236 9.03 -10.45 2.95
CA GLY A 236 9.20 -11.45 4.00
C GLY A 236 9.14 -12.89 3.47
N SER A 237 8.28 -13.18 2.48
CA SER A 237 8.25 -14.47 1.79
C SER A 237 9.48 -14.70 0.91
N LEU A 238 10.08 -13.64 0.35
CA LEU A 238 11.32 -13.70 -0.43
C LEU A 238 12.55 -13.93 0.47
N LEU A 239 12.48 -13.56 1.75
CA LEU A 239 13.60 -13.57 2.70
C LEU A 239 13.47 -14.62 3.81
N SER A 240 12.61 -15.63 3.65
CA SER A 240 12.21 -16.57 4.71
C SER A 240 13.26 -17.61 5.17
N GLU A 241 14.53 -17.48 4.81
CA GLU A 241 15.64 -18.29 5.38
C GLU A 241 16.68 -17.36 6.03
N PRO A 242 17.36 -17.78 7.11
CA PRO A 242 18.50 -17.03 7.64
C PRO A 242 19.56 -16.92 6.54
N ILE A 243 19.78 -15.70 6.07
CA ILE A 243 20.67 -15.43 4.94
C ILE A 243 22.11 -15.79 5.36
N ASP A 244 22.67 -16.80 4.70
CA ASP A 244 24.03 -17.25 4.93
C ASP A 244 25.02 -16.17 4.46
N HIS A 245 25.84 -15.67 5.40
CA HIS A 245 26.86 -14.66 5.13
C HIS A 245 27.91 -15.16 4.12
N ALA A 246 28.20 -16.47 4.10
CA ALA A 246 29.13 -17.06 3.15
C ALA A 246 28.53 -17.10 1.74
N PHE A 247 27.22 -17.31 1.63
CA PHE A 247 26.49 -17.23 0.37
C PHE A 247 26.47 -15.80 -0.18
N LEU A 248 26.13 -14.80 0.64
CA LEU A 248 26.13 -13.38 0.21
C LEU A 248 27.50 -12.93 -0.30
N ALA A 249 28.59 -13.27 0.39
CA ALA A 249 29.94 -12.91 -0.04
C ALA A 249 30.43 -13.69 -1.28
N SER A 250 29.71 -14.75 -1.67
CA SER A 250 30.01 -15.53 -2.89
C SER A 250 29.16 -15.09 -4.10
N VAL A 251 28.00 -14.48 -3.84
CA VAL A 251 27.06 -13.98 -4.86
C VAL A 251 27.42 -12.54 -5.24
N PHE A 252 27.79 -11.73 -4.26
CA PHE A 252 28.27 -10.38 -4.49
C PHE A 252 29.80 -10.42 -4.44
N ASP A 253 30.47 -9.98 -5.51
CA ASP A 253 31.94 -10.00 -5.66
C ASP A 253 32.66 -8.98 -4.72
N HIS A 254 31.98 -8.62 -3.62
CA HIS A 254 32.40 -7.71 -2.57
C HIS A 254 31.79 -8.14 -1.22
N GLN A 255 32.48 -7.82 -0.12
CA GLN A 255 31.96 -8.08 1.22
C GLN A 255 30.68 -7.26 1.47
N VAL A 256 29.55 -7.96 1.58
CA VAL A 256 28.35 -7.42 2.23
C VAL A 256 28.61 -7.48 3.73
N GLU A 257 29.02 -6.35 4.32
CA GLU A 257 29.04 -6.21 5.77
C GLU A 257 27.66 -5.74 6.23
N PRO A 258 26.82 -6.61 6.83
CA PRO A 258 25.76 -6.12 7.69
C PRO A 258 26.47 -5.54 8.91
N THR A 259 26.79 -4.25 8.84
CA THR A 259 27.61 -3.59 9.87
C THR A 259 26.85 -3.64 11.19
N SER A 260 27.42 -4.37 12.14
CA SER A 260 26.92 -4.43 13.52
C SER A 260 27.20 -3.14 14.31
N SER A 261 27.69 -2.10 13.64
CA SER A 261 28.07 -0.82 14.26
C SER A 261 27.69 0.39 13.40
N VAL A 262 26.69 1.12 13.91
CA VAL A 262 26.27 2.52 13.60
C VAL A 262 25.42 2.68 12.32
N GLY A 263 24.13 3.08 12.34
CA GLY A 263 23.31 3.76 13.35
C GLY A 263 21.97 3.07 13.67
N SER A 264 21.20 3.66 14.57
CA SER A 264 20.11 3.07 15.35
C SER A 264 18.89 2.54 14.61
N ASP A 265 18.86 2.43 13.28
CA ASP A 265 17.60 2.37 12.49
C ASP A 265 17.49 1.10 11.60
N GLY A 266 18.29 0.07 11.91
CA GLY A 266 18.46 -1.19 11.15
C GLY A 266 17.24 -1.76 10.40
N ASN A 267 17.14 -1.39 9.12
CA ASN A 267 16.22 -1.95 8.14
C ASN A 267 17.00 -2.86 7.19
N ARG A 268 16.98 -4.17 7.47
CA ARG A 268 17.67 -5.20 6.68
C ARG A 268 17.11 -5.36 5.25
N ALA A 269 15.83 -5.06 5.04
CA ALA A 269 15.22 -5.14 3.71
C ALA A 269 15.71 -3.99 2.82
N THR A 270 15.82 -2.79 3.38
CA THR A 270 16.42 -1.65 2.68
C THR A 270 17.93 -1.86 2.52
N GLU A 271 18.68 -2.39 3.47
CA GLU A 271 20.11 -2.72 3.26
C GLU A 271 20.33 -3.73 2.14
N ILE A 272 19.50 -4.77 2.04
CA ILE A 272 19.61 -5.78 0.97
C ILE A 272 19.19 -5.18 -0.37
N LEU A 273 18.09 -4.42 -0.43
CA LEU A 273 17.69 -3.71 -1.65
C LEU A 273 18.72 -2.64 -2.07
N VAL A 274 19.27 -1.88 -1.14
CA VAL A 274 20.35 -0.90 -1.36
C VAL A 274 21.61 -1.59 -1.89
N ASN A 275 22.00 -2.73 -1.32
CA ASN A 275 23.16 -3.49 -1.77
C ASN A 275 22.91 -4.15 -3.14
N ILE A 276 21.69 -4.62 -3.41
CA ILE A 276 21.30 -5.20 -4.70
C ILE A 276 21.18 -4.13 -5.80
N LEU A 277 20.71 -2.93 -5.47
CA LEU A 277 20.39 -1.88 -6.44
C LEU A 277 21.55 -0.88 -6.65
N GLY A 278 22.41 -0.67 -5.65
CA GLY A 278 23.50 0.32 -5.70
C GLY A 278 24.92 -0.24 -5.55
N GLY A 279 25.12 -1.42 -4.96
CA GLY A 279 26.46 -1.91 -4.60
C GLY A 279 27.26 -0.90 -3.76
N GLN A 280 28.56 -0.75 -4.00
CA GLN A 280 29.41 0.30 -3.38
C GLN A 280 29.29 1.68 -4.05
N ASP A 281 28.46 1.82 -5.08
CA ASP A 281 28.35 3.05 -5.88
C ASP A 281 27.21 3.93 -5.35
N ALA A 282 27.59 4.97 -4.62
CA ALA A 282 26.65 5.91 -4.01
C ALA A 282 25.88 6.74 -5.06
N GLU A 283 26.40 6.93 -6.27
CA GLU A 283 25.68 7.63 -7.34
C GLU A 283 24.57 6.73 -7.91
N ARG A 284 24.89 5.46 -8.20
CA ARG A 284 23.91 4.46 -8.66
C ARG A 284 22.80 4.21 -7.65
N LEU A 285 23.14 4.21 -6.36
CA LEU A 285 22.16 4.11 -5.28
C LEU A 285 21.20 5.32 -5.26
N MET A 286 21.73 6.52 -5.48
CA MET A 286 20.94 7.75 -5.53
C MET A 286 20.03 7.79 -6.75
N GLU A 287 20.45 7.23 -7.89
CA GLU A 287 19.64 7.09 -9.11
C GLU A 287 18.40 6.21 -8.88
N VAL A 288 18.53 5.11 -8.13
CA VAL A 288 17.42 4.17 -7.89
C VAL A 288 16.46 4.65 -6.79
N ILE A 289 16.96 5.41 -5.80
CA ILE A 289 16.17 5.89 -4.66
C ILE A 289 15.51 7.25 -4.92
N ASP A 290 16.06 8.07 -5.82
CA ASP A 290 15.55 9.41 -6.12
C ASP A 290 14.96 9.51 -7.55
N PRO A 291 13.62 9.50 -7.71
CA PRO A 291 12.96 9.62 -9.01
C PRO A 291 13.28 10.92 -9.77
N ARG A 292 13.90 11.91 -9.11
CA ARG A 292 14.29 13.19 -9.73
C ARG A 292 15.51 13.07 -10.64
N VAL A 293 16.36 12.05 -10.46
CA VAL A 293 17.59 11.89 -11.25
C VAL A 293 17.28 11.55 -12.72
N HIS A 294 16.10 11.00 -13.00
CA HIS A 294 15.63 10.76 -14.36
C HIS A 294 14.98 11.96 -15.06
N MET A 295 14.81 13.11 -14.39
CA MET A 295 14.15 14.30 -14.96
C MET A 295 15.11 15.40 -15.45
N GLU A 296 16.42 15.29 -15.25
CA GLU A 296 17.37 16.34 -15.64
C GLU A 296 17.87 16.27 -17.10
N ASP A 297 17.64 15.17 -17.82
CA ASP A 297 18.15 15.00 -19.19
C ASP A 297 17.19 15.42 -20.33
N GLU A 298 15.97 15.89 -20.04
CA GLU A 298 15.03 16.33 -21.09
C GLU A 298 14.88 17.85 -21.28
N ILE A 299 15.71 18.69 -20.66
CA ILE A 299 15.73 20.13 -20.97
C ILE A 299 17.15 20.62 -21.24
N ARG A 300 17.56 20.50 -22.50
CA ARG A 300 18.54 21.42 -23.10
C ARG A 300 17.87 22.20 -24.24
N ILE A 301 17.69 23.50 -24.01
CA ILE A 301 17.56 24.52 -25.07
C ILE A 301 18.98 24.94 -25.47
#